data_AF-A0A659V2H6-F1
#
_entry.id   AF-A0A659V2H6-F1
#
_cell.length_a   1.000
_cell.length_b   1.000
_cell.length_c   1.000
_cell.angle_alpha   90.00
_cell.angle_beta   90.00
_cell.angle_gamma   90.00
#
_symmetry.space_group_name_H-M   'P 1'
#
loop_
_entity.id
_entity.type
_entity.pdbx_description
1 polymer ?
#
loop_
_entity_poly.entity_id
_entity_poly.type
_entity_poly.pdbx_seq_one_letter_code
_entity_poly.pdbx_strand_id
1 'polypeptide(L)'
;MPAYRSSAEAEIRDAAVARLRQRRPNARIIHEINVSSNGPNRIDVLAVDRAEIIACEVKSAKDKLDRLPAQLTSMFGAAHHVIAAIHEKFLVEQETNQWAAHEERDGKFYMRKVPEGISHKCEIWVYPERRRALPTANHDHLEKWALPHPVFERPLPASAIDLLWRDELQQLCSSLRVSATRQSVMTDMIAALRWHCTGKELTRGICRLLRARQCKEADPEIIERSAA
;
A
#
# COMPACT_ATOMS: atom_id res chain seq x y z
N MET A 1 13.20 -11.64 -11.73
CA MET A 1 13.63 -11.08 -10.44
C MET A 1 14.68 -10.01 -10.71
N PRO A 2 14.48 -8.74 -10.31
CA PRO A 2 15.52 -7.74 -10.41
C PRO A 2 16.73 -8.14 -9.56
N ALA A 3 17.94 -7.94 -10.08
CA ALA A 3 19.20 -8.41 -9.48
C ALA A 3 19.55 -7.81 -8.10
N TYR A 4 18.78 -6.86 -7.58
CA TYR A 4 19.09 -6.11 -6.36
C TYR A 4 18.24 -6.48 -5.13
N ARG A 5 17.19 -7.32 -5.25
CA ARG A 5 16.39 -7.73 -4.08
C ARG A 5 16.97 -8.96 -3.42
N SER A 6 16.98 -8.97 -2.09
CA SER A 6 17.31 -10.19 -1.35
C SER A 6 16.21 -11.23 -1.56
N SER A 7 16.56 -12.52 -1.54
CA SER A 7 15.56 -13.61 -1.64
C SER A 7 14.45 -13.48 -0.58
N ALA A 8 14.83 -13.14 0.65
CA ALA A 8 13.90 -12.94 1.77
C ALA A 8 12.91 -11.78 1.53
N GLU A 9 13.32 -10.72 0.83
CA GLU A 9 12.42 -9.63 0.44
C GLU A 9 11.53 -10.04 -0.72
N ALA A 10 12.10 -10.74 -1.70
CA ALA A 10 11.39 -11.19 -2.88
C ALA A 10 10.22 -12.14 -2.52
N GLU A 11 10.44 -13.09 -1.62
CA GLU A 11 9.42 -14.07 -1.19
C GLU A 11 8.15 -13.40 -0.61
N ILE A 12 8.32 -12.51 0.37
CA ILE A 12 7.18 -11.81 0.98
C ILE A 12 6.51 -10.84 0.00
N ARG A 13 7.29 -10.18 -0.85
CA ARG A 13 6.77 -9.28 -1.89
C ARG A 13 5.93 -10.03 -2.91
N ASP A 14 6.41 -11.17 -3.39
CA ASP A 14 5.70 -12.01 -4.35
C ASP A 14 4.39 -12.54 -3.76
N ALA A 15 4.42 -12.95 -2.49
CA ALA A 15 3.21 -13.34 -1.78
C ALA A 15 2.21 -12.17 -1.65
N ALA A 16 2.68 -10.97 -1.30
CA ALA A 16 1.84 -9.77 -1.20
C ALA A 16 1.21 -9.41 -2.56
N VAL A 17 2.00 -9.44 -3.64
CA VAL A 17 1.51 -9.23 -5.01
C VAL A 17 0.49 -10.29 -5.40
N ALA A 18 0.75 -11.56 -5.12
CA ALA A 18 -0.19 -12.65 -5.40
C ALA A 18 -1.54 -12.44 -4.69
N ARG A 19 -1.51 -12.05 -3.41
CA ARG A 19 -2.72 -11.75 -2.64
C ARG A 19 -3.46 -10.53 -3.20
N LEU A 20 -2.76 -9.46 -3.56
CA LEU A 20 -3.36 -8.29 -4.21
C LEU A 20 -4.05 -8.67 -5.53
N ARG A 21 -3.38 -9.45 -6.38
CA ARG A 21 -3.95 -9.89 -7.68
C ARG A 21 -5.20 -10.74 -7.54
N GLN A 22 -5.24 -11.66 -6.56
CA GLN A 22 -6.41 -12.52 -6.33
C GLN A 22 -7.70 -11.73 -6.09
N ARG A 23 -7.57 -10.50 -5.58
CA ARG A 23 -8.69 -9.76 -4.98
C ARG A 23 -8.89 -8.36 -5.55
N ARG A 24 -7.90 -7.86 -6.30
CA ARG A 24 -7.94 -6.67 -7.15
C ARG A 24 -7.38 -7.02 -8.54
N PRO A 25 -8.05 -7.92 -9.29
CA PRO A 25 -7.53 -8.41 -10.57
C PRO A 25 -7.39 -7.32 -11.64
N ASN A 26 -8.10 -6.20 -11.50
CA ASN A 26 -8.07 -5.06 -12.43
C ASN A 26 -7.04 -3.99 -12.04
N ALA A 27 -6.46 -4.09 -10.84
CA ALA A 27 -5.46 -3.15 -10.39
C ALA A 27 -4.13 -3.40 -11.10
N ARG A 28 -3.47 -2.32 -11.51
CA ARG A 28 -2.09 -2.37 -11.96
C ARG A 28 -1.17 -2.41 -10.75
N ILE A 29 -0.22 -3.35 -10.72
CA ILE A 29 0.81 -3.42 -9.69
C ILE A 29 2.02 -2.60 -10.12
N ILE A 30 2.50 -1.69 -9.27
CA ILE A 30 3.66 -0.85 -9.48
C ILE A 30 4.62 -1.06 -8.29
N HIS A 31 5.91 -1.20 -8.56
CA HIS A 31 6.92 -1.39 -7.53
C HIS A 31 7.75 -0.13 -7.32
N GLU A 32 8.17 0.11 -6.08
CA GLU A 32 9.15 1.15 -5.73
C GLU A 32 8.74 2.56 -6.19
N ILE A 33 7.58 3.05 -5.76
CA ILE A 33 7.08 4.38 -6.12
C ILE A 33 7.23 5.38 -4.97
N ASN A 34 7.84 6.55 -5.23
CA ASN A 34 7.98 7.57 -4.20
C ASN A 34 6.60 8.11 -3.79
N VAL A 35 6.37 8.26 -2.49
CA VAL A 35 5.10 8.80 -1.96
C VAL A 35 4.94 10.28 -2.34
N SER A 36 6.04 11.00 -2.48
CA SER A 36 6.08 12.36 -3.01
C SER A 36 7.36 12.60 -3.81
N SER A 37 7.36 13.59 -4.70
CA SER A 37 8.50 13.88 -5.57
C SER A 37 9.80 14.21 -4.81
N ASN A 38 9.71 14.78 -3.60
CA ASN A 38 10.86 15.18 -2.79
C ASN A 38 10.97 14.42 -1.45
N GLY A 39 10.10 13.44 -1.21
CA GLY A 39 10.05 12.69 0.05
C GLY A 39 11.02 11.51 0.08
N PRO A 40 11.52 11.12 1.27
CA PRO A 40 12.43 9.97 1.40
C PRO A 40 11.71 8.62 1.33
N ASN A 41 10.39 8.61 1.44
CA ASN A 41 9.60 7.40 1.56
C ASN A 41 9.12 6.90 0.20
N ARG A 42 9.34 5.62 -0.02
CA ARG A 42 8.96 4.88 -1.21
C ARG A 42 8.03 3.75 -0.81
N ILE A 43 6.99 3.54 -1.59
CA ILE A 43 6.04 2.44 -1.42
C ILE A 43 6.61 1.24 -2.15
N ASP A 44 6.79 0.14 -1.43
CA ASP A 44 7.34 -1.09 -2.00
C ASP A 44 6.43 -1.64 -3.10
N VAL A 45 5.13 -1.79 -2.82
CA VAL A 45 4.13 -2.28 -3.77
C VAL A 45 2.90 -1.38 -3.73
N LEU A 46 2.51 -0.86 -4.89
CA LEU A 46 1.29 -0.07 -5.08
C LEU A 46 0.35 -0.82 -6.02
N ALA A 47 -0.88 -1.09 -5.58
CA ALA A 47 -1.94 -1.57 -6.46
C ALA A 47 -2.88 -0.41 -6.79
N VAL A 48 -3.05 -0.11 -8.09
CA VAL A 48 -3.84 1.02 -8.57
C VAL A 48 -4.98 0.51 -9.46
N ASP A 49 -6.21 0.64 -8.98
CA ASP A 49 -7.43 0.41 -9.76
C ASP A 49 -7.95 1.74 -10.35
N ARG A 50 -9.10 1.77 -10.99
CA ARG A 50 -9.69 2.97 -11.63
C ARG A 50 -10.02 4.11 -10.67
N ALA A 51 -10.28 3.78 -9.42
CA ALA A 51 -10.67 4.75 -8.38
C ALA A 51 -10.21 4.30 -6.98
N GLU A 52 -9.21 3.42 -6.90
CA GLU A 52 -8.70 2.92 -5.63
C GLU A 52 -7.18 2.77 -5.69
N ILE A 53 -6.52 2.99 -4.54
CA ILE A 53 -5.09 2.80 -4.36
C ILE A 53 -4.89 2.04 -3.06
N ILE A 54 -4.13 0.95 -3.15
CA ILE A 54 -3.64 0.18 -2.02
C ILE A 54 -2.12 0.31 -2.00
N ALA A 55 -1.58 0.87 -0.92
CA ALA A 55 -0.15 0.94 -0.67
C ALA A 55 0.27 -0.19 0.28
N CYS A 56 1.30 -0.95 -0.09
CA CYS A 56 1.83 -2.04 0.71
C CYS A 56 3.32 -1.82 0.95
N GLU A 57 3.69 -1.73 2.23
CA GLU A 57 5.08 -1.74 2.69
C GLU A 57 5.48 -3.18 3.06
N VAL A 58 6.65 -3.62 2.62
CA VAL A 58 7.16 -4.97 2.81
C VAL A 58 8.35 -4.94 3.78
N LYS A 59 8.30 -5.78 4.81
CA LYS A 59 9.41 -5.97 5.77
C LYS A 59 9.77 -7.44 5.86
N SER A 60 10.89 -7.79 5.25
CA SER A 60 11.45 -9.14 5.21
C SER A 60 12.10 -9.57 6.53
N ALA A 61 12.52 -10.83 6.59
CA ALA A 61 13.32 -11.37 7.69
C ALA A 61 14.67 -10.67 7.88
N LYS A 62 15.13 -9.81 6.96
CA LYS A 62 16.41 -9.09 7.08
C LYS A 62 16.24 -7.62 7.47
N ASP A 63 15.01 -7.12 7.46
CA ASP A 63 14.72 -5.70 7.71
C ASP A 63 14.70 -5.33 9.19
N LYS A 64 14.65 -4.01 9.41
CA LYS A 64 14.34 -3.35 10.69
C LYS A 64 13.01 -2.59 10.57
N LEU A 65 12.37 -2.34 11.71
CA LEU A 65 11.07 -1.65 11.78
C LEU A 65 11.15 -0.18 12.16
N ASP A 66 12.33 0.36 12.45
CA ASP A 66 12.54 1.73 12.94
C ASP A 66 11.96 2.80 12.01
N ARG A 67 11.98 2.56 10.69
CA ARG A 67 11.41 3.49 9.69
C ARG A 67 9.95 3.24 9.36
N LEU A 68 9.39 2.08 9.77
CA LEU A 68 8.05 1.67 9.37
C LEU A 68 6.97 2.69 9.77
N PRO A 69 6.95 3.28 10.98
CA PRO A 69 5.92 4.25 11.35
C PRO A 69 5.87 5.49 10.43
N ALA A 70 7.04 6.03 10.03
CA ALA A 70 7.12 7.18 9.14
C ALA A 70 6.69 6.84 7.70
N GLN A 71 7.04 5.64 7.24
CA GLN A 71 6.61 5.09 5.95
C GLN A 71 5.09 4.95 5.91
N LEU A 72 4.49 4.31 6.93
CA LEU A 72 3.03 4.15 7.04
C LEU A 72 2.31 5.50 7.10
N THR A 73 2.83 6.45 7.88
CA THR A 73 2.27 7.82 7.98
C THR A 73 2.20 8.49 6.61
N SER A 74 3.25 8.34 5.80
CA SER A 74 3.27 8.89 4.44
C SER A 74 2.25 8.20 3.54
N MET A 75 2.12 6.88 3.63
CA MET A 75 1.16 6.10 2.85
C MET A 75 -0.29 6.41 3.21
N PHE A 76 -0.61 6.66 4.48
CA PHE A 76 -1.96 7.06 4.89
C PHE A 76 -2.41 8.39 4.26
N GLY A 77 -1.45 9.27 3.92
CA GLY A 77 -1.72 10.50 3.18
C GLY A 77 -1.92 10.30 1.67
N ALA A 78 -1.61 9.12 1.13
CA ALA A 78 -1.55 8.89 -0.31
C ALA A 78 -2.45 7.77 -0.85
N ALA A 79 -2.93 6.86 0.01
CA ALA A 79 -3.69 5.67 -0.40
C ALA A 79 -4.98 5.49 0.40
N HIS A 80 -5.96 4.81 -0.20
CA HIS A 80 -7.19 4.43 0.50
C HIS A 80 -6.94 3.37 1.56
N HIS A 81 -6.02 2.46 1.25
CA HIS A 81 -5.65 1.34 2.09
C HIS A 81 -4.13 1.29 2.20
N VAL A 82 -3.68 1.04 3.42
CA VAL A 82 -2.27 0.84 3.72
C VAL A 82 -2.13 -0.54 4.35
N ILE A 83 -1.17 -1.30 3.84
CA ILE A 83 -0.86 -2.66 4.27
C ILE A 83 0.59 -2.67 4.73
N ALA A 84 0.83 -3.25 5.91
CA ALA A 84 2.15 -3.62 6.37
C ALA A 84 2.32 -5.14 6.22
N ALA A 85 3.01 -5.59 5.17
CA ALA A 85 3.39 -6.97 4.99
C ALA A 85 4.71 -7.23 5.73
N ILE A 86 4.65 -7.87 6.89
CA ILE A 86 5.80 -8.10 7.76
C ILE A 86 6.12 -9.60 7.90
N HIS A 87 7.39 -9.94 7.99
CA HIS A 87 7.82 -11.29 8.31
C HIS A 87 7.49 -11.63 9.76
N GLU A 88 7.10 -12.88 10.05
CA GLU A 88 6.72 -13.34 11.39
C GLU A 88 7.83 -13.25 12.45
N LYS A 89 9.08 -13.01 12.01
CA LYS A 89 10.23 -12.77 12.91
C LYS A 89 10.05 -11.53 13.78
N PHE A 90 9.21 -10.60 13.33
CA PHE A 90 8.96 -9.35 14.02
C PHE A 90 7.88 -9.49 15.08
N LEU A 91 7.16 -10.61 15.10
CA LEU A 91 6.14 -10.82 16.11
C LEU A 91 6.79 -10.96 17.49
N VAL A 92 6.13 -10.38 18.46
CA VAL A 92 6.50 -10.45 19.87
C VAL A 92 5.59 -11.45 20.58
N GLU A 93 6.14 -12.10 21.58
CA GLU A 93 5.38 -13.06 22.38
C GLU A 93 4.61 -12.34 23.50
N GLN A 94 3.40 -12.81 23.77
CA GLN A 94 2.57 -12.36 24.88
C GLN A 94 1.79 -13.54 25.48
N GLU A 95 1.64 -13.57 26.80
CA GLU A 95 0.74 -14.49 27.48
C GLU A 95 -0.73 -14.28 27.04
N THR A 96 -1.49 -15.37 26.93
CA THR A 96 -2.87 -15.41 26.46
C THR A 96 -3.65 -16.55 27.12
N ASN A 97 -4.84 -16.88 26.60
CA ASN A 97 -5.63 -18.04 27.00
C ASN A 97 -5.56 -19.18 25.96
N GLN A 98 -6.03 -20.36 26.35
CA GLN A 98 -6.04 -21.59 25.53
C GLN A 98 -6.77 -21.47 24.18
N TRP A 99 -7.69 -20.51 24.02
CA TRP A 99 -8.52 -20.39 22.82
C TRP A 99 -7.83 -19.66 21.67
N ALA A 100 -6.75 -18.94 21.95
CA ALA A 100 -5.94 -18.18 20.99
C ALA A 100 -4.44 -18.51 21.07
N ALA A 101 -4.08 -19.55 21.84
CA ALA A 101 -2.71 -19.94 22.07
C ALA A 101 -2.03 -20.41 20.78
N HIS A 102 -0.81 -19.94 20.53
CA HIS A 102 0.09 -20.49 19.53
C HIS A 102 1.02 -21.54 20.14
N GLU A 103 1.27 -21.45 21.45
CA GLU A 103 2.15 -22.34 22.20
C GLU A 103 1.67 -22.46 23.65
N GLU A 104 1.97 -23.60 24.27
CA GLU A 104 1.75 -23.85 25.69
C GLU A 104 3.08 -24.26 26.33
N ARG A 105 3.43 -23.63 27.47
CA ARG A 105 4.62 -23.96 28.26
C ARG A 105 4.27 -23.86 29.74
N ASP A 106 4.55 -24.92 30.49
CA ASP A 106 4.33 -24.99 31.95
C ASP A 106 2.91 -24.59 32.39
N GLY A 107 1.89 -25.02 31.63
CA GLY A 107 0.48 -24.70 31.89
C GLY A 107 0.08 -23.26 31.57
N LYS A 108 0.97 -22.47 30.96
CA LYS A 108 0.69 -21.12 30.45
C LYS A 108 0.58 -21.11 28.93
N PHE A 109 -0.28 -20.25 28.42
CA PHE A 109 -0.54 -20.12 26.99
C PHE A 109 0.08 -18.83 26.44
N TYR A 110 0.70 -18.92 25.28
CA TYR A 110 1.37 -17.80 24.64
C TYR A 110 0.88 -17.63 23.20
N MET A 111 0.77 -16.38 22.76
CA MET A 111 0.51 -16.04 21.37
C MET A 111 1.56 -15.07 20.86
N ARG A 112 1.77 -15.11 19.56
CA ARG A 112 2.58 -14.12 18.85
C ARG A 112 1.66 -12.97 18.42
N LYS A 113 2.10 -11.74 18.65
CA LYS A 113 1.40 -10.52 18.24
C LYS A 113 2.32 -9.60 17.46
N VAL A 114 1.70 -8.72 16.70
CA VAL A 114 2.41 -7.64 16.04
C VAL A 114 2.99 -6.70 17.10
N PRO A 115 4.24 -6.24 16.95
CA PRO A 115 4.86 -5.34 17.92
C PRO A 115 4.11 -4.01 18.02
N GLU A 116 4.19 -3.38 19.19
CA GLU A 116 3.67 -2.03 19.38
C GLU A 116 4.33 -1.04 18.42
N GLY A 117 3.60 0.01 18.03
CA GLY A 117 4.08 1.04 17.12
C GLY A 117 3.76 0.81 15.64
N ILE A 118 3.27 -0.38 15.26
CA ILE A 118 2.61 -0.55 13.95
C ILE A 118 1.18 -0.02 14.06
N SER A 119 0.85 0.97 13.24
CA SER A 119 -0.42 1.71 13.32
C SER A 119 -1.63 0.79 13.16
N HIS A 120 -2.59 0.88 14.09
CA HIS A 120 -3.90 0.19 14.01
C HIS A 120 -4.74 0.62 12.79
N LYS A 121 -4.33 1.68 12.07
CA LYS A 121 -5.00 2.15 10.86
C LYS A 121 -4.61 1.38 9.59
N CYS A 122 -3.57 0.55 9.64
CA CYS A 122 -3.19 -0.30 8.51
C CYS A 122 -3.62 -1.75 8.72
N GLU A 123 -3.82 -2.45 7.60
CA GLU A 123 -3.96 -3.90 7.58
C GLU A 123 -2.58 -4.53 7.75
N ILE A 124 -2.48 -5.59 8.56
CA ILE A 124 -1.19 -6.21 8.87
C ILE A 124 -1.18 -7.62 8.32
N TRP A 125 -0.25 -7.88 7.40
CA TRP A 125 -0.08 -9.18 6.76
C TRP A 125 1.19 -9.83 7.27
N VAL A 126 1.03 -10.92 8.01
CA VAL A 126 2.17 -11.64 8.58
C VAL A 126 2.58 -12.78 7.65
N TYR A 127 3.78 -12.68 7.07
CA TYR A 127 4.38 -13.72 6.22
C TYR A 127 5.20 -14.74 7.04
N PRO A 128 5.13 -16.04 6.72
CA PRO A 128 4.23 -16.66 5.76
C PRO A 128 2.78 -16.69 6.27
N GLU A 129 1.80 -16.67 5.36
CA GLU A 129 0.39 -16.86 5.72
C GLU A 129 0.17 -18.32 6.13
N ARG A 130 -0.09 -18.54 7.43
CA ARG A 130 -0.28 -19.88 8.00
C ARG A 130 -1.06 -19.78 9.31
N ARG A 131 -1.75 -20.86 9.68
CA ARG A 131 -2.27 -21.03 11.03
C ARG A 131 -1.11 -21.26 12.00
N ARG A 132 -1.07 -20.45 13.05
CA ARG A 132 -0.10 -20.46 14.16
C ARG A 132 -0.73 -20.96 15.45
N ALA A 133 -2.04 -20.76 15.62
CA ALA A 133 -2.74 -21.26 16.78
C ALA A 133 -2.70 -22.79 16.89
N LEU A 134 -2.66 -23.29 18.12
CA LEU A 134 -2.71 -24.72 18.45
C LEU A 134 -3.97 -25.37 17.84
N PRO A 135 -3.97 -26.69 17.56
CA PRO A 135 -5.17 -27.38 17.06
C PRO A 135 -6.38 -27.28 17.99
N THR A 136 -6.15 -27.12 19.28
CA THR A 136 -7.16 -26.94 20.33
C THR A 136 -7.69 -25.50 20.42
N ALA A 137 -6.97 -24.54 19.84
CA ALA A 137 -7.35 -23.15 19.80
C ALA A 137 -8.24 -22.89 18.58
N ASN A 138 -9.29 -22.09 18.77
CA ASN A 138 -10.29 -21.81 17.73
C ASN A 138 -10.05 -20.47 17.01
N HIS A 139 -9.12 -19.64 17.50
CA HIS A 139 -8.90 -18.29 16.99
C HIS A 139 -7.43 -18.03 16.65
N ASP A 140 -7.19 -17.53 15.44
CA ASP A 140 -5.90 -17.00 15.00
C ASP A 140 -6.09 -15.80 14.09
N HIS A 141 -5.98 -14.60 14.67
CA HIS A 141 -6.11 -13.33 13.95
C HIS A 141 -4.95 -13.06 12.96
N LEU A 142 -3.85 -13.81 13.02
CA LEU A 142 -2.71 -13.69 12.10
C LEU A 142 -2.72 -14.77 11.01
N GLU A 143 -3.70 -15.68 11.02
CA GLU A 143 -3.76 -16.81 10.08
C GLU A 143 -3.90 -16.35 8.63
N LYS A 144 -4.80 -15.39 8.38
CA LYS A 144 -5.21 -15.00 7.03
C LYS A 144 -4.93 -13.53 6.77
N TRP A 145 -4.43 -13.25 5.59
CA TRP A 145 -4.29 -11.87 5.12
C TRP A 145 -5.65 -11.34 4.67
N ALA A 146 -6.26 -10.54 5.53
CA ALA A 146 -7.48 -9.82 5.22
C ALA A 146 -7.16 -8.70 4.22
N LEU A 147 -7.97 -8.60 3.17
CA LEU A 147 -7.95 -7.44 2.29
C LEU A 147 -9.11 -6.52 2.66
N PRO A 148 -8.89 -5.20 2.67
CA PRO A 148 -9.96 -4.29 2.95
C PRO A 148 -10.99 -4.33 1.81
N HIS A 149 -12.25 -4.07 2.17
CA HIS A 149 -13.32 -3.99 1.20
C HIS A 149 -13.06 -2.86 0.19
N PRO A 150 -13.39 -3.05 -1.10
CA PRO A 150 -13.21 -2.01 -2.11
C PRO A 150 -14.01 -0.73 -1.78
N VAL A 151 -13.41 0.44 -2.01
CA VAL A 151 -13.99 1.77 -1.68
C VAL A 151 -13.97 2.73 -2.87
N PHE A 152 -14.49 2.31 -4.02
CA PHE A 152 -14.44 3.09 -5.28
C PHE A 152 -15.14 4.46 -5.26
N GLU A 153 -15.98 4.73 -4.27
CA GLU A 153 -16.73 6.00 -4.11
C GLU A 153 -16.14 6.92 -3.05
N ARG A 154 -15.06 6.49 -2.38
CA ARG A 154 -14.35 7.32 -1.41
C ARG A 154 -13.27 8.14 -2.14
N PRO A 155 -13.11 9.45 -1.85
CA PRO A 155 -12.02 10.21 -2.42
C PRO A 155 -10.66 9.75 -1.86
N LEU A 156 -9.62 9.83 -2.70
CA LEU A 156 -8.24 9.69 -2.24
C LEU A 156 -7.90 10.73 -1.17
N PRO A 157 -7.01 10.41 -0.23
CA PRO A 157 -6.51 11.40 0.72
C PRO A 157 -5.77 12.54 -0.01
N ALA A 158 -5.71 13.71 0.64
CA ALA A 158 -5.26 14.94 -0.02
C ALA A 158 -3.84 14.86 -0.63
N SER A 159 -2.91 14.14 0.00
CA SER A 159 -1.53 13.99 -0.46
C SER A 159 -1.35 12.92 -1.54
N ALA A 160 -2.40 12.22 -1.97
CA ALA A 160 -2.29 11.27 -3.09
C ALA A 160 -1.89 11.94 -4.41
N ILE A 161 -2.22 13.23 -4.58
CA ILE A 161 -1.80 14.02 -5.73
C ILE A 161 -0.27 14.17 -5.81
N ASP A 162 0.42 14.05 -4.68
CA ASP A 162 1.89 14.17 -4.60
C ASP A 162 2.62 12.95 -5.18
N LEU A 163 1.88 11.84 -5.42
CA LEU A 163 2.39 10.68 -6.16
C LEU A 163 2.71 11.02 -7.61
N LEU A 164 2.05 12.04 -8.19
CA LEU A 164 2.20 12.43 -9.58
C LEU A 164 3.49 13.22 -9.81
N TRP A 165 4.15 12.91 -10.93
CA TRP A 165 5.25 13.73 -11.44
C TRP A 165 4.72 15.04 -12.03
N ARG A 166 5.63 16.00 -12.23
CA ARG A 166 5.28 17.32 -12.79
C ARG A 166 4.48 17.22 -14.09
N ASP A 167 4.94 16.41 -15.04
CA ASP A 167 4.31 16.30 -16.35
C ASP A 167 2.93 15.62 -16.27
N GLU A 168 2.76 14.68 -15.34
CA GLU A 168 1.48 14.05 -15.06
C GLU A 168 0.51 15.03 -14.37
N LEU A 169 0.99 15.90 -13.48
CA LEU A 169 0.18 16.99 -12.93
C LEU A 169 -0.26 17.96 -14.04
N GLN A 170 0.63 18.31 -14.95
CA GLN A 170 0.28 19.16 -16.09
C GLN A 170 -0.75 18.48 -17.00
N GLN A 171 -0.60 17.18 -17.24
CA GLN A 171 -1.59 16.37 -17.96
C GLN A 171 -2.94 16.32 -17.22
N LEU A 172 -2.92 16.19 -15.90
CA LEU A 172 -4.13 16.20 -15.07
C LEU A 172 -4.86 17.55 -15.20
N CYS A 173 -4.16 18.66 -15.02
CA CYS A 173 -4.67 20.02 -15.21
C CYS A 173 -5.34 20.16 -16.59
N SER A 174 -4.63 19.76 -17.65
CA SER A 174 -5.15 19.82 -19.02
C SER A 174 -6.43 19.00 -19.19
N SER A 175 -6.45 17.77 -18.65
CA SER A 175 -7.61 16.88 -18.77
C SER A 175 -8.83 17.34 -17.98
N LEU A 176 -8.62 18.10 -16.89
CA LEU A 176 -9.68 18.66 -16.05
C LEU A 176 -9.96 20.14 -16.35
N ARG A 177 -9.38 20.67 -17.45
CA ARG A 177 -9.55 22.07 -17.89
C ARG A 177 -9.15 23.10 -16.81
N VAL A 178 -8.17 22.75 -15.97
CA VAL A 178 -7.52 23.67 -15.03
C VAL A 178 -6.34 24.33 -15.72
N SER A 179 -6.28 25.65 -15.70
CA SER A 179 -5.22 26.41 -16.37
C SER A 179 -3.86 26.13 -15.74
N ALA A 180 -2.92 25.64 -16.55
CA ALA A 180 -1.52 25.47 -16.19
C ALA A 180 -0.64 25.70 -17.42
N THR A 181 0.45 26.42 -17.27
CA THR A 181 1.44 26.65 -18.33
C THR A 181 2.68 25.80 -18.08
N ARG A 182 3.59 25.75 -19.05
CA ARG A 182 4.89 25.07 -18.87
C ARG A 182 5.71 25.64 -17.71
N GLN A 183 5.49 26.90 -17.35
CA GLN A 183 6.17 27.60 -16.25
C GLN A 183 5.51 27.36 -14.89
N SER A 184 4.26 26.87 -14.84
CA SER A 184 3.56 26.60 -13.57
C SER A 184 4.36 25.64 -12.68
N VAL A 185 4.54 25.98 -11.41
CA VAL A 185 5.19 25.08 -10.45
C VAL A 185 4.20 24.05 -9.92
N MET A 186 4.69 22.91 -9.41
CA MET A 186 3.83 21.82 -8.93
C MET A 186 2.88 22.30 -7.83
N THR A 187 3.35 23.14 -6.91
CA THR A 187 2.54 23.71 -5.82
C THR A 187 1.31 24.45 -6.34
N ASP A 188 1.48 25.29 -7.37
CA ASP A 188 0.38 26.07 -7.96
C ASP A 188 -0.61 25.17 -8.69
N MET A 189 -0.11 24.17 -9.43
CA MET A 189 -0.97 23.18 -10.10
C MET A 189 -1.80 22.38 -9.10
N ILE A 190 -1.18 21.91 -8.02
CA ILE A 190 -1.86 21.17 -6.94
C ILE A 190 -2.92 22.05 -6.27
N ALA A 191 -2.60 23.30 -5.96
CA ALA A 191 -3.54 24.24 -5.36
C ALA A 191 -4.75 24.49 -6.28
N ALA A 192 -4.51 24.76 -7.56
CA ALA A 192 -5.57 24.98 -8.55
C ALA A 192 -6.45 23.73 -8.73
N LEU A 193 -5.84 22.55 -8.84
CA LEU A 193 -6.56 21.28 -8.93
C LEU A 193 -7.45 21.04 -7.70
N ARG A 194 -6.91 21.26 -6.49
CA ARG A 194 -7.67 21.10 -5.23
C ARG A 194 -8.82 22.10 -5.10
N TRP A 195 -8.67 23.30 -5.64
CA TRP A 195 -9.69 24.35 -5.58
C TRP A 195 -10.84 24.11 -6.57
N HIS A 196 -10.51 23.66 -7.79
CA HIS A 196 -11.47 23.59 -8.88
C HIS A 196 -12.07 22.20 -9.14
N CYS A 197 -11.44 21.13 -8.63
CA CYS A 197 -11.86 19.77 -8.93
C CYS A 197 -12.50 19.08 -7.72
N THR A 198 -13.45 18.20 -7.99
CA THR A 198 -14.04 17.32 -6.98
C THR A 198 -13.08 16.19 -6.58
N GLY A 199 -13.29 15.61 -5.40
CA GLY A 199 -12.54 14.43 -4.97
C GLY A 199 -12.65 13.25 -5.94
N LYS A 200 -13.78 13.10 -6.63
CA LYS A 200 -14.01 12.07 -7.66
C LYS A 200 -13.12 12.28 -8.89
N GLU A 201 -13.05 13.51 -9.39
CA GLU A 201 -12.22 13.86 -10.55
C GLU A 201 -10.74 13.67 -10.26
N LEU A 202 -10.27 14.17 -9.10
CA LEU A 202 -8.89 13.98 -8.66
C LEU A 202 -8.57 12.49 -8.49
N THR A 203 -9.46 11.74 -7.84
CA THR A 203 -9.22 10.30 -7.59
C THR A 203 -9.05 9.51 -8.89
N ARG A 204 -9.98 9.66 -9.83
CA ARG A 204 -9.92 8.98 -11.12
C ARG A 204 -8.76 9.47 -11.97
N GLY A 205 -8.50 10.77 -11.95
CA GLY A 205 -7.39 11.38 -12.68
C GLY A 205 -6.03 10.86 -12.21
N ILE A 206 -5.78 10.86 -10.90
CA ILE A 206 -4.56 10.31 -10.28
C ILE A 206 -4.42 8.83 -10.62
N CYS A 207 -5.47 8.03 -10.41
CA CYS A 207 -5.45 6.60 -10.70
C CYS A 207 -5.17 6.29 -12.18
N ARG A 208 -5.81 7.02 -13.10
CA ARG A 208 -5.59 6.87 -14.55
C ARG A 208 -4.14 7.15 -14.92
N LEU A 209 -3.56 8.23 -14.40
CA LEU A 209 -2.18 8.62 -14.71
C LEU A 209 -1.18 7.60 -14.15
N LEU A 210 -1.35 7.19 -12.89
CA LEU A 210 -0.52 6.14 -12.29
C LEU A 210 -0.61 4.81 -13.06
N ARG A 211 -1.79 4.46 -13.56
CA ARG A 211 -1.98 3.24 -14.38
C ARG A 211 -1.34 3.33 -15.76
N ALA A 212 -1.23 4.52 -16.33
CA ALA A 212 -0.55 4.77 -17.60
C ALA A 212 0.96 5.02 -17.46
N ARG A 213 1.47 5.27 -16.25
CA ARG A 213 2.88 5.64 -16.03
C ARG A 213 3.85 4.53 -16.47
N GLN A 214 4.85 4.88 -17.27
CA GLN A 214 5.98 3.99 -17.49
C GLN A 214 6.82 3.87 -16.21
N CYS A 215 6.93 2.66 -15.68
CA CYS A 215 7.69 2.36 -14.47
C CYS A 215 8.81 1.38 -14.79
N LYS A 216 9.93 1.48 -14.08
CA LYS A 216 11.04 0.52 -14.22
C LYS A 216 10.61 -0.91 -13.89
N GLU A 217 9.75 -1.04 -12.88
CA GLU A 217 9.20 -2.31 -12.46
C GLU A 217 7.72 -2.15 -12.11
N ALA A 218 6.86 -2.65 -12.99
CA ALA A 218 5.43 -2.66 -12.84
C ALA A 218 4.82 -3.66 -13.82
N ASP A 219 3.54 -3.92 -13.65
CA ASP A 219 2.71 -4.46 -14.71
C ASP A 219 2.71 -3.54 -15.95
N PRO A 220 2.37 -4.10 -17.13
CA PRO A 220 2.17 -3.31 -18.33
C PRO A 220 1.28 -2.09 -18.09
N GLU A 221 1.58 -1.00 -18.79
CA GLU A 221 0.79 0.23 -18.73
C GLU A 221 -0.66 -0.05 -19.14
N ILE A 222 -1.60 0.60 -18.45
CA ILE A 222 -3.02 0.55 -18.80
C ILE A 222 -3.44 1.94 -19.28
N ILE A 223 -3.51 2.09 -20.60
CA ILE A 223 -3.96 3.33 -21.24
C ILE A 223 -5.48 3.25 -21.43
N GLU A 224 -6.22 4.00 -20.62
CA GLU A 224 -7.66 4.12 -20.78
C GLU A 224 -7.99 5.04 -21.95
N ARG A 225 -8.82 4.56 -22.89
CA ARG A 225 -9.39 5.44 -23.91
C ARG A 225 -10.34 6.41 -23.22
N SER A 226 -10.11 7.71 -23.39
CA SER A 226 -11.11 8.70 -23.02
C SER A 226 -12.39 8.41 -23.81
N ALA A 227 -13.53 8.29 -23.13
CA ALA A 227 -14.81 8.34 -23.82
C ALA A 227 -14.86 9.69 -24.56
N ALA A 228 -15.07 9.62 -25.88
CA ALA A 228 -15.23 10.79 -26.73
C ALA A 228 -16.43 11.63 -26.31
#